data_AF-A0A7C9EHE7-F1
#
_entry.id   AF-A0A7C9EHE7-F1
#
_cell.length_a   1.000
_cell.length_b   1.000
_cell.length_c   1.000
_cell.angle_alpha   90.00
_cell.angle_beta   90.00
_cell.angle_gamma   90.00
#
_symmetry.space_group_name_H-M   'P 1'
#
loop_
_entity.id
_entity.type
_entity.pdbx_description
1 polymer ?
#
loop_
_entity_poly.entity_id
_entity_poly.type
_entity_poly.pdbx_seq_one_letter_code
_entity_poly.pdbx_strand_id
1 'polypeptide(L)'
;GLIPQSTQLSTFNNDSYLENPGLCGPPLSKKCRNEDAPQQLPPTPDDPLNTDRASDIHLWEVILIGCAFGWVVGVISGYFILSAREPLWLSRFVCQLEDRVLQRLKMRGGHHQMRATRN
;
A
#
# COMPACT_ATOMS: atom_id res chain seq x y z
N GLY A 1 0.96 27.07 -15.20
CA GLY A 1 1.47 28.22 -15.96
C GLY A 1 0.49 29.37 -15.84
N LEU A 2 1.00 30.61 -15.85
CA LEU A 2 0.14 31.79 -15.96
C LEU A 2 -0.55 31.80 -17.33
N ILE A 3 -1.80 32.27 -17.38
CA ILE A 3 -2.45 32.61 -18.64
C ILE A 3 -1.78 33.88 -19.20
N PRO A 4 -1.28 33.86 -20.45
CA PRO A 4 -0.78 35.08 -21.07
C PRO A 4 -1.92 36.09 -21.22
N GLN A 5 -1.68 37.34 -20.79
CA GLN A 5 -2.63 38.44 -20.78
C GLN A 5 -2.88 38.99 -22.20
N SER A 6 -3.49 38.20 -23.07
CA SER A 6 -3.99 38.65 -24.37
C SER A 6 -5.50 38.89 -24.31
N THR A 7 -5.99 39.88 -25.06
CA THR A 7 -7.41 40.23 -25.11
C THR A 7 -8.31 39.08 -25.59
N GLN A 8 -7.75 38.18 -26.40
CA GLN A 8 -8.44 36.98 -26.89
C GLN A 8 -8.66 35.96 -25.76
N LEU A 9 -7.69 35.80 -24.85
CA LEU A 9 -7.79 34.86 -23.74
C LEU A 9 -8.56 35.42 -22.54
N SER A 10 -8.79 36.73 -22.47
CA SER A 10 -9.63 37.32 -21.43
C SER A 10 -11.13 37.30 -21.75
N THR A 11 -11.51 36.97 -22.99
CA THR A 11 -12.92 37.00 -23.44
C THR A 11 -13.63 35.65 -23.39
N PHE A 12 -12.88 34.54 -23.24
CA PHE A 12 -13.49 33.22 -23.09
C PHE A 12 -14.03 33.02 -21.67
N ASN A 13 -15.16 32.30 -21.58
CA ASN A 13 -15.74 31.96 -20.29
C ASN A 13 -14.81 31.00 -19.52
N ASN A 14 -14.88 31.04 -18.19
CA ASN A 14 -14.07 30.22 -17.29
C ASN A 14 -14.12 28.71 -17.65
N ASP A 15 -15.29 28.25 -18.11
CA ASP A 15 -15.51 26.85 -18.49
C ASP A 15 -14.62 26.37 -19.65
N SER A 16 -14.17 27.29 -20.51
CA SER A 16 -13.27 26.98 -21.64
C SER A 16 -11.88 26.53 -21.17
N TYR A 17 -11.56 26.74 -19.88
CA TYR A 17 -10.28 26.44 -19.26
C TYR A 17 -10.33 25.20 -18.35
N LEU A 18 -11.50 24.55 -18.20
CA LEU A 18 -11.69 23.38 -17.33
C LEU A 18 -10.78 22.20 -17.74
N GLU A 19 -10.53 22.01 -19.04
CA GLU A 19 -9.64 20.96 -19.56
C GLU A 19 -8.14 21.34 -19.49
N ASN A 20 -7.80 22.49 -18.90
CA ASN A 20 -6.44 22.98 -18.71
C ASN A 20 -6.14 23.30 -17.23
N PRO A 21 -6.11 22.28 -16.34
CA PRO A 21 -6.01 22.48 -14.89
C PRO A 21 -4.69 23.11 -14.43
N GLY A 22 -3.66 23.09 -15.29
CA GLY A 22 -2.36 23.71 -15.05
C GLY A 22 -2.35 25.23 -15.18
N LEU A 23 -3.41 25.86 -15.69
CA LEU A 23 -3.51 27.31 -15.83
C LEU A 23 -3.93 27.99 -14.51
N CYS A 24 -3.43 29.21 -14.29
CA CYS A 24 -3.80 30.08 -13.19
C CYS A 24 -3.70 31.56 -13.61
N GLY A 25 -4.36 32.45 -12.88
CA GLY A 25 -4.48 33.88 -13.21
C GLY A 25 -5.79 34.22 -13.96
N PRO A 26 -6.14 35.51 -14.11
CA PRO A 26 -7.40 35.93 -14.75
C PRO A 26 -7.51 35.41 -16.20
N PRO A 27 -8.72 35.03 -16.69
CA PRO A 27 -10.05 35.15 -16.07
C PRO A 27 -10.43 34.00 -15.10
N LEU A 28 -9.52 33.06 -14.82
CA LEU A 28 -9.76 32.01 -13.82
C LEU A 28 -9.75 32.59 -12.40
N SER A 29 -10.64 32.08 -11.54
CA SER A 29 -10.65 32.40 -10.11
C SER A 29 -9.43 31.83 -9.35
N LYS A 30 -8.71 30.90 -9.99
CA LYS A 30 -7.48 30.27 -9.46
C LYS A 30 -6.31 31.24 -9.58
N LYS A 31 -5.93 31.88 -8.46
CA LYS A 31 -4.72 32.73 -8.39
C LYS A 31 -3.44 31.89 -8.46
N CYS A 32 -2.42 32.40 -9.14
CA CYS A 32 -1.10 31.78 -9.12
C CYS A 32 -0.40 32.08 -7.79
N ARG A 33 0.34 31.12 -7.22
CA ARG A 33 1.02 31.20 -5.91
C ARG A 33 2.09 32.31 -5.81
N ASN A 34 2.40 33.01 -6.91
CA ASN A 34 3.58 33.89 -7.03
C ASN A 34 3.28 35.32 -7.52
N GLU A 35 2.05 35.84 -7.43
CA GLU A 35 1.77 37.21 -7.94
C GLU A 35 2.44 38.35 -7.14
N ASP A 36 3.06 38.07 -5.99
CA ASP A 36 3.76 39.07 -5.14
C ASP A 36 5.26 38.84 -4.94
N ALA A 37 5.89 37.88 -5.63
CA ALA A 37 7.31 37.55 -5.42
C ALA A 37 8.17 37.88 -6.66
N PRO A 38 9.17 38.77 -6.56
CA PRO A 38 10.18 38.94 -7.59
C PRO A 38 10.94 37.62 -7.76
N GLN A 39 11.03 37.20 -9.02
CA GLN A 39 11.93 36.21 -9.62
C GLN A 39 12.90 35.46 -8.68
N GLN A 40 12.75 34.13 -8.70
CA GLN A 40 13.80 33.12 -8.66
C GLN A 40 14.59 32.94 -7.34
N LEU A 41 14.21 31.89 -6.61
CA LEU A 41 15.12 31.15 -5.73
C LEU A 41 14.98 29.64 -6.05
N PRO A 42 16.06 28.83 -6.00
CA PRO A 42 16.01 27.42 -6.38
C PRO A 42 15.06 26.63 -5.46
N PRO A 43 14.49 25.50 -5.93
CA PRO A 43 13.59 24.72 -5.11
C PRO A 43 14.33 24.16 -3.89
N THR A 44 13.94 24.61 -2.70
CA THR A 44 14.17 23.88 -1.47
C THR A 44 13.50 22.50 -1.60
N PRO A 45 14.15 21.40 -1.24
CA PRO A 45 13.62 20.05 -1.41
C PRO A 45 12.58 19.71 -0.33
N ASP A 46 11.55 20.54 -0.16
CA ASP A 46 10.49 20.34 0.84
C ASP A 46 9.14 20.86 0.32
N ASP A 47 8.64 20.33 -0.80
CA ASP A 47 7.20 20.46 -1.12
C ASP A 47 6.71 19.12 -1.74
N PRO A 48 6.01 18.27 -0.96
CA PRO A 48 5.40 17.06 -1.48
C PRO A 48 4.09 17.46 -2.16
N LEU A 49 4.17 18.05 -3.35
CA LEU A 49 2.97 18.33 -4.13
C LEU A 49 3.21 18.05 -5.61
N ASN A 50 3.36 16.76 -5.91
CA ASN A 50 2.97 16.14 -7.17
C ASN A 50 2.86 14.64 -6.95
N THR A 51 1.80 14.19 -6.30
CA THR A 51 1.34 12.82 -6.50
C THR A 51 -0.16 12.86 -6.66
N ASP A 52 -0.56 12.29 -7.79
CA ASP A 52 -1.91 12.18 -8.29
C ASP A 52 -2.94 11.72 -7.26
N ARG A 53 -4.18 12.10 -7.56
CA ARG A 53 -5.49 11.75 -6.96
C ARG A 53 -5.81 10.25 -6.83
N ALA A 54 -4.83 9.39 -6.53
CA ALA A 54 -5.03 7.97 -6.24
C ALA A 54 -4.17 7.44 -5.07
N SER A 55 -3.28 8.26 -4.48
CA SER A 55 -2.40 7.84 -3.39
C SER A 55 -2.84 8.29 -1.98
N ASP A 56 -4.01 8.90 -1.84
CA ASP A 56 -4.66 9.15 -0.53
C ASP A 56 -5.32 7.89 0.03
N ILE A 57 -4.75 6.72 -0.22
CA ILE A 57 -5.04 5.54 0.60
C ILE A 57 -4.34 5.79 1.93
N HIS A 58 -5.09 6.40 2.85
CA HIS A 58 -4.79 6.68 4.24
C HIS A 58 -3.50 6.03 4.76
N LEU A 59 -2.35 6.68 4.52
CA LEU A 59 -1.04 6.15 4.93
C LEU A 59 -1.02 5.84 6.44
N TRP A 60 -1.78 6.61 7.21
CA TRP A 60 -2.00 6.41 8.65
C TRP A 60 -2.82 5.15 8.97
N GLU A 61 -3.82 4.76 8.16
CA GLU A 61 -4.55 3.50 8.32
C GLU A 61 -3.65 2.31 8.01
N VAL A 62 -2.80 2.41 6.97
CA VAL A 62 -1.82 1.37 6.64
C VAL A 62 -0.83 1.17 7.79
N ILE A 63 -0.38 2.26 8.42
CA ILE A 63 0.50 2.22 9.60
C ILE A 63 -0.21 1.56 10.79
N LEU A 64 -1.48 1.86 11.05
CA LEU A 64 -2.24 1.26 12.16
C LEU A 64 -2.47 -0.24 11.94
N ILE A 65 -2.83 -0.65 10.73
CA ILE A 65 -3.03 -2.07 10.38
C ILE A 65 -1.71 -2.83 10.48
N GLY A 66 -0.61 -2.24 9.96
CA GLY A 66 0.72 -2.82 10.04
C GLY A 66 1.23 -2.93 11.49
N CYS A 67 0.94 -1.95 12.33
CA CYS A 67 1.29 -1.96 13.74
C CYS A 67 0.52 -3.06 14.47
N ALA A 68 -0.81 -3.13 14.34
CA ALA A 68 -1.61 -4.16 15.00
C ALA A 68 -1.16 -5.59 14.62
N PHE A 69 -0.92 -5.83 13.33
CA PHE A 69 -0.44 -7.14 12.86
C PHE A 69 0.99 -7.44 13.32
N GLY A 70 1.88 -6.45 13.22
CA GLY A 70 3.28 -6.58 13.64
C GLY A 70 3.44 -6.87 15.13
N TRP A 71 2.61 -6.26 15.98
CA TRP A 71 2.59 -6.54 17.42
C TRP A 71 2.14 -7.97 17.73
N VAL A 72 1.06 -8.45 17.09
CA VAL A 72 0.57 -9.82 17.31
C VAL A 72 1.63 -10.84 16.91
N VAL A 73 2.24 -10.69 15.73
CA VAL A 73 3.30 -11.60 15.26
C VAL A 73 4.56 -11.49 16.12
N GLY A 74 4.95 -10.27 16.52
CA GLY A 74 6.10 -10.02 17.37
C GLY A 74 5.97 -10.62 18.77
N VAL A 75 4.79 -10.48 19.40
CA VAL A 75 4.51 -11.05 20.72
C VAL A 75 4.46 -12.57 20.65
N ILE A 76 3.81 -13.14 19.64
CA ILE A 76 3.75 -14.60 19.46
C ILE A 76 5.14 -15.18 19.24
N SER A 77 5.92 -14.63 18.31
CA SER A 77 7.29 -15.10 18.03
C SER A 77 8.22 -14.92 19.22
N GLY A 78 8.17 -13.76 19.90
CA GLY A 78 8.92 -13.52 21.13
C GLY A 78 8.55 -14.48 22.25
N TYR A 79 7.24 -14.74 22.44
CA TYR A 79 6.75 -15.71 23.42
C TYR A 79 7.25 -17.13 23.13
N PHE A 80 7.19 -17.57 21.86
CA PHE A 80 7.71 -18.87 21.46
C PHE A 80 9.22 -19.00 21.71
N ILE A 81 10.00 -17.97 21.37
CA ILE A 81 11.46 -17.95 21.59
C ILE A 81 11.80 -17.96 23.08
N LEU A 82 11.09 -17.17 23.90
CA LEU A 82 11.28 -17.15 25.35
C LEU A 82 10.82 -18.45 26.02
N SER A 83 9.76 -19.06 25.49
CA SER A 83 9.24 -20.36 25.94
C SER A 83 10.09 -21.54 25.43
N ALA A 84 10.95 -21.33 24.44
CA ALA A 84 11.84 -22.35 23.88
C ALA A 84 12.97 -22.77 24.82
N ARG A 85 13.03 -22.27 26.06
CA ARG A 85 13.85 -22.88 27.11
C ARG A 85 13.38 -24.28 27.49
N GLU A 86 12.11 -24.65 27.30
CA GLU A 86 11.60 -26.04 27.39
C GLU A 86 10.30 -26.22 26.56
N PRO A 87 10.37 -26.41 25.22
CA PRO A 87 9.21 -26.33 24.33
C PRO A 87 8.48 -27.68 24.18
N LEU A 88 8.10 -28.31 25.31
CA LEU A 88 7.36 -29.59 25.31
C LEU A 88 6.02 -29.53 24.55
N TRP A 89 5.43 -28.34 24.38
CA TRP A 89 4.19 -28.18 23.62
C TRP A 89 4.40 -28.13 22.09
N LEU A 90 5.55 -27.63 21.62
CA LEU A 90 5.83 -27.46 20.19
C LEU A 90 6.16 -28.81 19.58
N SER A 91 6.95 -29.63 20.29
CA SER A 91 7.26 -30.99 19.86
C SER A 91 5.98 -31.81 19.71
N ARG A 92 5.03 -31.70 20.65
CA ARG A 92 3.72 -32.36 20.57
C ARG A 92 2.90 -31.86 19.38
N PHE A 93 2.91 -30.56 19.10
CA PHE A 93 2.14 -30.00 17.99
C PHE A 93 2.71 -30.40 16.62
N VAL A 94 4.04 -30.35 16.47
CA VAL A 94 4.74 -30.78 15.25
C VAL A 94 4.52 -32.27 15.01
N CYS A 95 4.66 -33.10 16.04
CA CYS A 95 4.40 -34.54 15.95
C CYS A 95 2.96 -34.84 15.52
N GLN A 96 1.96 -34.14 16.09
CA GLN A 96 0.56 -34.29 15.66
C GLN A 96 0.31 -33.82 14.23
N LEU A 97 1.03 -32.81 13.74
CA LEU A 97 0.92 -32.36 12.36
C LEU A 97 1.52 -33.41 11.41
N GLU A 98 2.68 -33.96 11.75
CA GLU A 98 3.36 -35.01 11.00
C GLU A 98 2.48 -36.26 10.89
N ASP A 99 1.87 -36.72 11.98
CA ASP A 99 0.94 -37.86 11.97
C ASP A 99 -0.25 -37.62 11.04
N ARG A 100 -0.86 -36.42 11.08
CA ARG A 100 -1.99 -36.09 10.19
C ARG A 100 -1.56 -36.03 8.72
N VAL A 101 -0.34 -35.58 8.43
CA VAL A 101 0.21 -35.56 7.07
C VAL A 101 0.51 -36.98 6.59
N LEU A 102 1.17 -37.80 7.42
CA LEU A 102 1.48 -39.20 7.13
C LEU A 102 0.22 -40.03 6.91
N GLN A 103 -0.83 -39.83 7.72
CA GLN A 103 -2.13 -40.48 7.50
C GLN A 103 -2.73 -40.11 6.14
N ARG A 104 -2.69 -38.83 5.74
CA ARG A 104 -3.20 -38.39 4.44
C ARG A 104 -2.38 -38.93 3.27
N LEU A 105 -1.06 -39.01 3.41
CA LEU A 105 -0.17 -39.63 2.42
C LEU A 105 -0.41 -41.14 2.33
N LYS A 106 -0.61 -41.82 3.46
CA LYS A 106 -0.92 -43.25 3.52
C LYS A 106 -2.28 -43.58 2.90
N MET A 107 -3.29 -42.73 3.10
CA MET A 107 -4.60 -42.85 2.45
C MET A 107 -4.49 -42.70 0.92
N ARG A 108 -3.66 -41.76 0.43
CA ARG A 108 -3.39 -41.60 -1.01
C ARG A 108 -2.56 -42.74 -1.60
N GLY A 109 -1.57 -43.24 -0.87
CA GLY A 109 -0.75 -44.41 -1.27
C GLY A 109 -1.53 -45.72 -1.25
N GLY A 110 -2.41 -45.92 -0.26
CA GLY A 110 -3.27 -47.11 -0.16
C GLY A 110 -4.29 -47.20 -1.29
N HIS A 111 -4.84 -46.07 -1.74
CA HIS A 111 -5.76 -46.04 -2.89
C HIS A 111 -5.06 -46.40 -4.21
N HIS A 112 -3.76 -46.06 -4.37
CA HIS A 112 -2.97 -46.52 -5.52
C HIS A 112 -2.56 -47.98 -5.42
N GLN A 113 -2.24 -48.47 -4.21
CA GLN A 113 -1.80 -49.85 -4.02
C GLN A 113 -2.94 -50.88 -4.19
N MET A 114 -4.18 -50.53 -3.83
CA MET A 114 -5.36 -51.38 -4.11
C MET A 114 -5.70 -51.50 -5.60
N ARG A 115 -5.19 -50.60 -6.46
CA ARG A 115 -5.34 -50.68 -7.92
C ARG A 115 -4.26 -51.54 -8.58
N ALA A 116 -3.12 -51.76 -7.92
CA ALA A 116 -2.00 -52.54 -8.45
C ALA A 116 -2.07 -54.04 -8.11
N THR A 117 -2.86 -54.45 -7.12
CA THR A 117 -3.03 -55.85 -6.69
C THR A 117 -4.26 -56.54 -7.27
N ARG A 118 -4.93 -55.92 -8.25
CA ARG A 118 -6.13 -56.43 -8.94
C ARG A 118 -5.89 -56.63 -10.45
N ASN A 119 -4.71 -57.13 -10.81
CA ASN A 119 -4.39 -57.67 -12.13
C ASN A 119 -3.69 -59.01 -11.97
#